data_AF-A0A3D5DTA4-F1
#
_entry.id   AF-A0A3D5DTA4-F1
#
_cell.length_a   1.000
_cell.length_b   1.000
_cell.length_c   1.000
_cell.angle_alpha   90.00
_cell.angle_beta   90.00
_cell.angle_gamma   90.00
#
_symmetry.space_group_name_H-M   'P 1'
#
loop_
_entity.id
_entity.type
_entity.pdbx_description
1 polymer ?
#
loop_
_entity_poly.entity_id
_entity_poly.type
_entity_poly.pdbx_seq_one_letter_code
_entity_poly.pdbx_strand_id
1 'polypeptide(L)'
;LDDTSLAYVNDPAQRQHIAEIGGDPEHQHEKYIANINRTLAGRPADLAVTTHMCRGNNQSMWAAEGGYEFVADALFNQLEVDGFFCEWDDERSGGFEPLRFVPKGKRVVLGLVTTKRGELESKDDLKRRIEDAARFVDIDQLCLSPQCGFSSTKEGNDLTQEQQRAKLALIVETAQEVWGSA
;
A
#
# COMPACT_ATOMS: atom_id res chain seq x y z
N LEU A 1 -1.25 -3.58 -10.62
CA LEU A 1 -1.16 -2.22 -11.17
C LEU A 1 -0.33 -1.40 -10.22
N ASP A 2 0.68 -0.70 -10.69
CA ASP A 2 1.49 0.17 -9.84
C ASP A 2 1.05 1.60 -10.08
N ASP A 3 0.43 2.20 -9.08
CA ASP A 3 -0.14 3.54 -9.17
C ASP A 3 0.42 4.43 -8.07
N THR A 4 0.99 5.55 -8.48
CA THR A 4 1.45 6.62 -7.57
C THR A 4 0.41 7.71 -7.42
N SER A 5 -0.53 7.83 -8.37
CA SER A 5 -1.44 8.98 -8.47
C SER A 5 -2.44 9.04 -7.31
N LEU A 6 -3.03 7.90 -6.93
CA LEU A 6 -3.98 7.76 -5.83
C LEU A 6 -3.31 7.90 -4.46
N ALA A 7 -2.02 7.59 -4.36
CA ALA A 7 -1.24 7.84 -3.16
C ALA A 7 -0.96 9.34 -3.01
N TYR A 8 -0.55 10.02 -4.09
CA TYR A 8 -0.11 11.42 -4.06
C TYR A 8 -1.23 12.39 -3.70
N VAL A 9 -2.45 12.15 -4.18
CA VAL A 9 -3.61 13.00 -3.87
C VAL A 9 -4.02 12.98 -2.40
N ASN A 10 -3.43 12.11 -1.55
CA ASN A 10 -3.59 12.20 -0.10
C ASN A 10 -2.83 13.38 0.51
N ASP A 11 -1.74 13.81 -0.13
CA ASP A 11 -0.92 14.94 0.29
C ASP A 11 -1.61 16.28 -0.07
N PRO A 12 -1.89 17.16 0.91
CA PRO A 12 -2.48 18.47 0.65
C PRO A 12 -1.67 19.33 -0.33
N ALA A 13 -0.34 19.24 -0.34
CA ALA A 13 0.50 20.02 -1.25
C ALA A 13 0.33 19.56 -2.71
N GLN A 14 0.20 18.25 -2.93
CA GLN A 14 -0.11 17.70 -4.25
C GLN A 14 -1.50 18.14 -4.73
N ARG A 15 -2.50 18.13 -3.83
CA ARG A 15 -3.83 18.66 -4.14
C ARG A 15 -3.80 20.15 -4.48
N GLN A 16 -3.02 20.95 -3.75
CA GLN A 16 -2.84 22.36 -4.08
C GLN A 16 -2.23 22.53 -5.48
N HIS A 17 -1.19 21.76 -5.82
CA HIS A 17 -0.59 21.81 -7.15
C HIS A 17 -1.60 21.47 -8.26
N ILE A 18 -2.44 20.46 -8.06
CA ILE A 18 -3.52 20.11 -9.00
C ILE A 18 -4.47 21.31 -9.21
N ALA A 19 -4.83 22.04 -8.16
CA ALA A 19 -5.65 23.25 -8.28
C ALA A 19 -4.94 24.35 -9.07
N GLU A 20 -3.64 24.57 -8.83
CA GLU A 20 -2.84 25.62 -9.48
C GLU A 20 -2.73 25.42 -11.00
N ILE A 21 -2.71 24.16 -11.45
CA ILE A 21 -2.70 23.83 -12.88
C ILE A 21 -4.11 23.75 -13.50
N GLY A 22 -5.15 24.15 -12.76
CA GLY A 22 -6.54 24.19 -13.22
C GLY A 22 -7.30 22.85 -13.13
N GLY A 23 -6.77 21.90 -12.37
CA GLY A 23 -7.41 20.62 -12.07
C GLY A 23 -8.43 20.69 -10.93
N ASP A 24 -9.00 19.53 -10.61
CA ASP A 24 -10.04 19.36 -9.59
C ASP A 24 -9.52 18.41 -8.51
N PRO A 25 -8.79 18.92 -7.50
CA PRO A 25 -8.12 18.08 -6.51
C PRO A 25 -9.08 17.29 -5.60
N GLU A 26 -10.33 17.74 -5.48
CA GLU A 26 -11.33 17.08 -4.66
C GLU A 26 -11.80 15.78 -5.31
N HIS A 27 -12.07 15.79 -6.62
CA HIS A 27 -12.61 14.62 -7.33
C HIS A 27 -11.64 13.99 -8.34
N GLN A 28 -10.36 14.39 -8.36
CA GLN A 28 -9.38 13.81 -9.28
C GLN A 28 -9.23 12.30 -9.09
N HIS A 29 -9.23 11.84 -7.85
CA HIS A 29 -9.07 10.43 -7.49
C HIS A 29 -10.21 9.55 -8.01
N GLU A 30 -11.45 10.06 -8.00
CA GLU A 30 -12.61 9.37 -8.57
C GLU A 30 -12.46 9.17 -10.09
N LYS A 31 -11.93 10.18 -10.79
CA LYS A 31 -11.65 10.09 -12.24
C LYS A 31 -10.57 9.03 -12.52
N TYR A 32 -9.54 8.94 -11.69
CA TYR A 32 -8.51 7.90 -11.81
C TYR A 32 -9.10 6.51 -11.57
N ILE A 33 -9.91 6.34 -10.53
CA ILE A 33 -10.60 5.08 -10.23
C ILE A 33 -11.49 4.66 -11.40
N ALA A 34 -12.32 5.57 -11.93
CA ALA A 34 -13.17 5.30 -13.08
C ALA A 34 -12.35 4.89 -14.32
N ASN A 35 -11.19 5.50 -14.54
CA ASN A 35 -10.29 5.13 -15.63
C ASN A 35 -9.72 3.72 -15.44
N ILE A 36 -9.27 3.37 -14.24
CA ILE A 36 -8.76 2.04 -13.93
C ILE A 36 -9.86 0.99 -14.08
N ASN A 37 -11.06 1.23 -13.57
CA ASN A 37 -12.17 0.29 -13.73
C ASN A 37 -12.50 0.05 -15.21
N ARG A 38 -12.44 1.09 -16.05
CA ARG A 38 -12.63 0.93 -17.50
C ARG A 38 -11.56 0.05 -18.16
N THR A 39 -10.32 0.06 -17.68
CA THR A 39 -9.27 -0.83 -18.22
C THR A 39 -9.40 -2.26 -17.71
N LEU A 40 -10.03 -2.46 -16.56
CA LEU A 40 -10.32 -3.78 -15.97
C LEU A 40 -11.63 -4.40 -16.45
N ALA A 41 -12.47 -3.63 -17.15
CA ALA A 41 -13.75 -4.09 -17.66
C ALA A 41 -13.60 -5.34 -18.54
N GLY A 42 -14.33 -6.39 -18.21
CA GLY A 42 -14.30 -7.66 -18.95
C GLY A 42 -13.12 -8.58 -18.59
N ARG A 43 -12.39 -8.31 -17.50
CA ARG A 43 -11.37 -9.24 -16.99
C ARG A 43 -11.95 -10.65 -16.72
N PRO A 44 -11.19 -11.73 -16.97
CA PRO A 44 -11.59 -13.08 -16.58
C PRO A 44 -11.87 -13.19 -15.08
N ALA A 45 -12.85 -14.02 -14.70
CA ALA A 45 -13.26 -14.18 -13.30
C ALA A 45 -12.18 -14.84 -12.41
N ASP A 46 -11.22 -15.54 -13.01
CA ASP A 46 -10.08 -16.17 -12.33
C ASP A 46 -8.82 -15.28 -12.29
N LEU A 47 -8.87 -14.09 -12.90
CA LEU A 47 -7.78 -13.12 -12.84
C LEU A 47 -7.91 -12.22 -11.62
N ALA A 48 -7.06 -12.46 -10.62
CA ALA A 48 -6.88 -11.53 -9.51
C ALA A 48 -6.06 -10.31 -9.96
N VAL A 49 -6.57 -9.11 -9.69
CA VAL A 49 -5.90 -7.83 -9.91
C VAL A 49 -5.71 -7.15 -8.58
N THR A 50 -4.47 -6.77 -8.30
CA THR A 50 -4.12 -5.95 -7.15
C THR A 50 -3.57 -4.61 -7.62
N THR A 51 -3.69 -3.59 -6.77
CA THR A 51 -3.06 -2.29 -6.99
C THR A 51 -2.05 -2.00 -5.88
N HIS A 52 -0.86 -1.53 -6.24
CA HIS A 52 0.11 -0.99 -5.31
C HIS A 52 0.03 0.52 -5.30
N MET A 53 -0.12 1.09 -4.10
CA MET A 53 -0.22 2.54 -3.88
C MET A 53 1.13 3.07 -3.41
N CYS A 54 2.01 3.35 -4.37
CA CYS A 54 3.37 3.79 -4.06
C CYS A 54 3.41 5.29 -3.73
N ARG A 55 4.08 5.67 -2.64
CA ARG A 55 4.26 7.09 -2.24
C ARG A 55 5.51 7.74 -2.86
N GLY A 56 6.09 7.06 -3.84
CA GLY A 56 7.36 7.44 -4.46
C GLY A 56 8.52 6.95 -3.61
N ASN A 57 9.27 5.98 -4.11
CA ASN A 57 10.49 5.49 -3.48
C ASN A 57 11.68 5.83 -4.41
N ASN A 58 12.16 7.08 -4.42
CA ASN A 58 13.29 7.48 -5.25
C ASN A 58 14.54 7.70 -4.37
N GLN A 59 15.50 6.78 -4.39
CA GLN A 59 16.69 6.83 -3.51
C GLN A 59 16.35 7.02 -2.02
N SER A 60 15.33 6.32 -1.51
CA SER A 60 14.82 6.50 -0.14
C SER A 60 14.23 7.90 0.15
N MET A 61 14.08 8.75 -0.87
CA MET A 61 13.33 10.01 -0.84
C MET A 61 11.88 9.76 -1.29
N TRP A 62 10.96 10.55 -0.74
CA TRP A 62 9.51 10.44 -0.95
C TRP A 62 8.94 11.66 -1.67
N ALA A 63 7.78 11.49 -2.31
CA ALA A 63 7.11 12.54 -3.07
C ALA A 63 5.78 13.00 -2.46
N ALA A 64 5.20 12.24 -1.52
CA ALA A 64 3.92 12.54 -0.88
C ALA A 64 3.86 12.00 0.57
N GLU A 65 3.25 12.77 1.48
CA GLU A 65 3.01 12.40 2.89
C GLU A 65 1.51 12.29 3.22
N GLY A 66 1.17 11.64 4.35
CA GLY A 66 -0.18 11.61 4.92
C GLY A 66 -0.94 10.30 4.72
N GLY A 67 -1.84 9.97 5.65
CA GLY A 67 -2.63 8.74 5.62
C GLY A 67 -3.60 8.64 4.43
N TYR A 68 -4.14 7.44 4.18
CA TYR A 68 -5.06 7.16 3.07
C TYR A 68 -6.46 7.76 3.22
N GLU A 69 -6.71 8.47 4.33
CA GLU A 69 -8.03 8.92 4.77
C GLU A 69 -8.81 9.68 3.70
N PHE A 70 -8.14 10.56 2.94
CA PHE A 70 -8.80 11.41 1.93
C PHE A 70 -9.42 10.58 0.80
N VAL A 71 -8.75 9.53 0.34
CA VAL A 71 -9.23 8.70 -0.78
C VAL A 71 -9.93 7.42 -0.34
N ALA A 72 -9.82 7.03 0.93
CA ALA A 72 -10.10 5.66 1.38
C ALA A 72 -11.48 5.14 1.01
N ASP A 73 -12.52 5.95 1.19
CA ASP A 73 -13.89 5.53 0.87
C ASP A 73 -14.04 5.21 -0.63
N ALA A 74 -13.71 6.18 -1.50
CA ALA A 74 -13.76 5.99 -2.94
C ALA A 74 -12.82 4.86 -3.40
N LEU A 75 -11.60 4.83 -2.87
CA LEU A 75 -10.60 3.82 -3.21
C LEU A 75 -11.09 2.40 -2.89
N PHE A 76 -11.50 2.14 -1.65
CA PHE A 76 -11.83 0.78 -1.23
C PHE A 76 -13.20 0.32 -1.75
N ASN A 77 -14.16 1.23 -1.89
CA ASN A 77 -15.51 0.88 -2.30
C ASN A 77 -15.74 0.95 -3.82
N GLN A 78 -15.00 1.79 -4.55
CA GLN A 78 -15.25 2.00 -5.98
C GLN A 78 -14.18 1.38 -6.89
N LEU A 79 -12.93 1.20 -6.44
CA LEU A 79 -11.89 0.60 -7.28
C LEU A 79 -12.11 -0.92 -7.42
N GLU A 80 -12.34 -1.41 -8.63
CA GLU A 80 -12.69 -2.80 -8.94
C GLU A 80 -11.46 -3.72 -9.03
N VAL A 81 -10.68 -3.73 -7.95
CA VAL A 81 -9.55 -4.63 -7.71
C VAL A 81 -9.84 -5.60 -6.55
N ASP A 82 -9.08 -6.68 -6.48
CA ASP A 82 -9.23 -7.74 -5.47
C ASP A 82 -8.35 -7.49 -4.24
N GLY A 83 -7.33 -6.64 -4.37
CA GLY A 83 -6.58 -6.19 -3.21
C GLY A 83 -5.64 -5.01 -3.43
N PHE A 84 -5.13 -4.51 -2.32
CA PHE A 84 -4.33 -3.28 -2.25
C PHE A 84 -3.00 -3.57 -1.54
N PHE A 85 -1.89 -3.12 -2.12
CA PHE A 85 -0.59 -3.07 -1.45
C PHE A 85 -0.35 -1.63 -1.00
N CYS A 86 -0.43 -1.41 0.31
CA CYS A 86 -0.37 -0.09 0.93
C CYS A 86 0.86 0.03 1.82
N GLU A 87 1.53 1.18 1.76
CA GLU A 87 2.80 1.43 2.45
C GLU A 87 2.53 1.97 3.85
N TRP A 88 3.10 1.32 4.88
CA TRP A 88 3.11 1.80 6.27
C TRP A 88 4.45 1.48 6.96
N ASP A 89 5.60 1.54 6.29
CA ASP A 89 6.88 1.24 6.97
C ASP A 89 7.31 2.31 8.00
N ASP A 90 6.70 3.49 7.97
CA ASP A 90 6.99 4.57 8.90
C ASP A 90 5.73 5.33 9.39
N GLU A 91 5.88 6.09 10.47
CA GLU A 91 4.79 6.84 11.11
C GLU A 91 4.14 7.89 10.20
N ARG A 92 4.83 8.32 9.15
CA ARG A 92 4.35 9.37 8.22
C ARG A 92 3.29 8.84 7.26
N SER A 93 3.20 7.53 7.15
CA SER A 93 2.18 6.84 6.35
C SER A 93 0.78 6.90 6.97
N GLY A 94 0.64 7.50 8.15
CA GLY A 94 -0.60 7.59 8.90
C GLY A 94 -0.96 6.28 9.61
N GLY A 95 -2.12 6.28 10.25
CA GLY A 95 -2.64 5.10 10.95
C GLY A 95 -3.47 4.17 10.06
N PHE A 96 -4.06 3.17 10.70
CA PHE A 96 -4.88 2.13 10.06
C PHE A 96 -6.38 2.46 10.05
N GLU A 97 -6.81 3.60 10.59
CA GLU A 97 -8.20 4.04 10.61
C GLU A 97 -8.88 4.00 9.23
N PRO A 98 -8.21 4.32 8.11
CA PRO A 98 -8.83 4.23 6.78
C PRO A 98 -9.28 2.81 6.39
N LEU A 99 -8.73 1.76 7.01
CA LEU A 99 -9.10 0.37 6.73
C LEU A 99 -10.56 0.05 7.08
N ARG A 100 -11.22 0.88 7.89
CA ARG A 100 -12.65 0.74 8.21
C ARG A 100 -13.57 0.81 6.99
N PHE A 101 -13.08 1.38 5.88
CA PHE A 101 -13.81 1.45 4.61
C PHE A 101 -13.61 0.22 3.73
N VAL A 102 -12.74 -0.73 4.10
CA VAL A 102 -12.46 -1.93 3.29
C VAL A 102 -13.68 -2.86 3.30
N PRO A 103 -14.32 -3.11 2.15
CA PRO A 103 -15.46 -4.02 2.10
C PRO A 103 -15.00 -5.47 2.21
N LYS A 104 -15.92 -6.37 2.60
CA LYS A 104 -15.68 -7.81 2.56
C LYS A 104 -15.29 -8.27 1.14
N GLY A 105 -14.40 -9.25 1.06
CA GLY A 105 -13.97 -9.84 -0.22
C GLY A 105 -12.78 -9.15 -0.88
N LYS A 106 -12.34 -7.99 -0.38
CA LYS A 106 -11.07 -7.36 -0.79
C LYS A 106 -9.96 -7.65 0.22
N ARG A 107 -8.73 -7.81 -0.25
CA ARG A 107 -7.54 -7.99 0.60
C ARG A 107 -6.73 -6.70 0.71
N VAL A 108 -6.12 -6.48 1.87
CA VAL A 108 -5.15 -5.41 2.08
C VAL A 108 -3.83 -6.01 2.53
N VAL A 109 -2.80 -5.76 1.74
CA VAL A 109 -1.43 -6.14 2.03
C VAL A 109 -0.76 -4.97 2.74
N LEU A 110 -0.41 -5.20 4.01
CA LEU A 110 0.27 -4.26 4.87
C LEU A 110 1.76 -4.24 4.52
N GLY A 111 2.21 -3.17 3.89
CA GLY A 111 3.60 -2.91 3.58
C GLY A 111 4.36 -2.40 4.81
N LEU A 112 4.68 -3.30 5.74
CA LEU A 112 5.28 -2.95 7.04
C LEU A 112 6.81 -3.10 7.08
N VAL A 113 7.37 -3.88 6.15
CA VAL A 113 8.82 -4.16 6.11
C VAL A 113 9.51 -3.17 5.16
N THR A 114 10.46 -2.38 5.65
CA THR A 114 11.10 -1.36 4.81
C THR A 114 12.02 -1.97 3.77
N THR A 115 11.98 -1.42 2.56
CA THR A 115 12.93 -1.72 1.48
C THR A 115 14.00 -0.64 1.32
N LYS A 116 14.06 0.32 2.24
CA LYS A 116 14.98 1.47 2.19
C LYS A 116 16.25 1.25 3.00
N ARG A 117 16.22 0.33 3.98
CA ARG A 117 17.31 0.05 4.92
C ARG A 117 17.49 -1.45 5.12
N GLY A 118 18.71 -1.89 5.39
CA GLY A 118 19.04 -3.31 5.55
C GLY A 118 18.69 -3.93 6.91
N GLU A 119 18.46 -3.11 7.94
CA GLU A 119 18.08 -3.60 9.28
C GLU A 119 16.74 -4.34 9.24
N LEU A 120 16.66 -5.46 9.96
CA LEU A 120 15.44 -6.25 10.07
C LEU A 120 14.50 -5.65 11.09
N GLU A 121 13.22 -5.63 10.73
CA GLU A 121 12.13 -5.26 11.62
C GLU A 121 11.96 -6.33 12.71
N SER A 122 11.47 -5.90 13.88
CA SER A 122 11.12 -6.85 14.94
C SER A 122 9.86 -7.62 14.57
N LYS A 123 9.91 -8.95 14.63
CA LYS A 123 8.75 -9.81 14.42
C LYS A 123 7.59 -9.47 15.38
N ASP A 124 7.89 -9.15 16.63
CA ASP A 124 6.89 -8.75 17.63
C ASP A 124 6.24 -7.39 17.32
N ASP A 125 7.01 -6.47 16.73
CA ASP A 125 6.46 -5.20 16.24
C ASP A 125 5.53 -5.44 15.04
N LEU A 126 5.96 -6.25 14.06
CA LEU A 126 5.14 -6.58 12.90
C LEU A 126 3.80 -7.21 13.31
N LYS A 127 3.80 -8.17 14.23
CA LYS A 127 2.58 -8.80 14.76
C LYS A 127 1.66 -7.79 15.44
N ARG A 128 2.19 -6.96 16.34
CA ARG A 128 1.41 -5.92 17.01
C ARG A 128 0.77 -4.96 16.00
N ARG A 129 1.51 -4.57 14.96
CA ARG A 129 0.98 -3.69 13.91
C ARG A 129 -0.10 -4.36 13.05
N ILE A 130 0.00 -5.67 12.81
CA ILE A 130 -1.07 -6.45 12.17
C ILE A 130 -2.30 -6.48 13.09
N GLU A 131 -2.13 -6.71 14.39
CA GLU A 131 -3.22 -6.68 15.37
C GLU A 131 -3.91 -5.30 15.41
N ASP A 132 -3.14 -4.21 15.36
CA ASP A 132 -3.67 -2.84 15.31
C ASP A 132 -4.51 -2.61 14.04
N ALA A 133 -4.04 -3.07 12.88
CA ALA A 133 -4.80 -3.01 11.64
C ALA A 133 -6.08 -3.86 11.70
N ALA A 134 -6.01 -5.03 12.34
CA ALA A 134 -7.14 -5.95 12.51
C ALA A 134 -8.27 -5.40 13.38
N ARG A 135 -8.07 -4.25 14.05
CA ARG A 135 -9.14 -3.53 14.77
C ARG A 135 -10.14 -2.86 13.83
N PHE A 136 -9.74 -2.63 12.57
CA PHE A 136 -10.54 -1.89 11.57
C PHE A 136 -11.06 -2.77 10.44
N VAL A 137 -10.37 -3.86 10.13
CA VAL A 137 -10.71 -4.82 9.07
C VAL A 137 -10.43 -6.23 9.55
N ASP A 138 -11.15 -7.21 9.00
CA ASP A 138 -10.96 -8.62 9.33
C ASP A 138 -9.51 -9.06 9.09
N ILE A 139 -8.95 -9.81 10.05
CA ILE A 139 -7.57 -10.32 9.93
C ILE A 139 -7.41 -11.26 8.73
N ASP A 140 -8.49 -11.94 8.32
CA ASP A 140 -8.48 -12.81 7.14
C ASP A 140 -8.46 -12.04 5.81
N GLN A 141 -8.67 -10.72 5.86
CA GLN A 141 -8.49 -9.82 4.72
C GLN A 141 -7.10 -9.16 4.70
N LEU A 142 -6.28 -9.38 5.72
CA LEU A 142 -4.95 -8.79 5.84
C LEU A 142 -3.86 -9.74 5.31
N CYS A 143 -2.79 -9.14 4.81
CA CYS A 143 -1.57 -9.81 4.37
C CYS A 143 -0.35 -8.96 4.78
N LEU A 144 0.86 -9.52 4.71
CA LEU A 144 2.11 -8.83 5.02
C LEU A 144 3.02 -8.79 3.79
N SER A 145 3.65 -7.65 3.53
CA SER A 145 4.68 -7.50 2.48
C SER A 145 5.76 -6.49 2.88
N PRO A 146 6.82 -6.35 2.06
CA PRO A 146 7.61 -5.13 2.09
C PRO A 146 6.75 -3.92 1.71
N GLN A 147 7.18 -2.72 2.09
CA GLN A 147 6.45 -1.49 1.76
C GLN A 147 6.39 -1.24 0.25
N CYS A 148 7.48 -1.49 -0.48
CA CYS A 148 7.56 -1.31 -1.93
C CYS A 148 8.45 -2.41 -2.51
N GLY A 149 8.65 -2.44 -3.82
CA GLY A 149 9.67 -3.29 -4.44
C GLY A 149 11.10 -2.97 -3.97
N PHE A 150 12.00 -3.95 -4.10
CA PHE A 150 13.43 -3.79 -3.79
C PHE A 150 14.23 -3.07 -4.89
N SER A 151 13.66 -2.85 -6.08
CA SER A 151 14.30 -2.20 -7.24
C SER A 151 13.66 -0.84 -7.51
N SER A 152 14.00 0.15 -6.67
CA SER A 152 13.44 1.51 -6.72
C SER A 152 14.11 2.42 -7.74
N THR A 153 15.39 2.20 -8.08
CA THR A 153 16.15 2.98 -9.07
C THR A 153 17.14 2.10 -9.86
N LYS A 154 17.76 2.64 -10.91
CA LYS A 154 18.86 1.99 -11.67
C LYS A 154 20.04 1.59 -10.77
N GLU A 155 20.24 2.29 -9.66
CA GLU A 155 21.29 2.05 -8.66
C GLU A 155 20.83 1.10 -7.54
N GLY A 156 19.52 0.84 -7.43
CA GLY A 156 18.92 0.01 -6.37
C GLY A 156 18.71 0.76 -5.05
N ASN A 157 18.08 0.08 -4.08
CA ASN A 157 18.13 0.51 -2.68
C ASN A 157 19.46 0.11 -2.06
N ASP A 158 19.86 0.75 -0.95
CA ASP A 158 21.05 0.40 -0.16
C ASP A 158 20.82 -0.90 0.65
N LEU A 159 20.58 -2.00 -0.07
CA LEU A 159 20.37 -3.34 0.46
C LEU A 159 21.14 -4.38 -0.36
N THR A 160 21.90 -5.21 0.34
CA THR A 160 22.51 -6.41 -0.26
C THR A 160 21.42 -7.44 -0.60
N GLN A 161 21.72 -8.35 -1.55
CA GLN A 161 20.79 -9.46 -1.84
C GLN A 161 20.53 -10.34 -0.61
N GLU A 162 21.50 -10.46 0.30
CA GLU A 162 21.33 -11.21 1.55
C GLU A 162 20.32 -10.53 2.47
N GLN A 163 20.36 -9.20 2.59
CA GLN A 163 19.38 -8.43 3.35
C GLN A 163 17.99 -8.53 2.74
N GLN A 164 17.87 -8.50 1.41
CA GLN A 164 16.59 -8.71 0.72
C GLN A 164 16.02 -10.09 1.02
N ARG A 165 16.84 -11.15 0.95
CA ARG A 165 16.43 -12.52 1.32
C ARG A 165 16.01 -12.63 2.78
N ALA A 166 16.76 -12.01 3.69
CA ALA A 166 16.44 -12.02 5.11
C ALA A 166 15.11 -11.33 5.41
N LYS A 167 14.80 -10.21 4.74
CA LYS A 167 13.51 -9.54 4.85
C LYS A 167 12.36 -10.39 4.32
N LEU A 168 12.54 -11.08 3.19
CA LEU A 168 11.55 -12.01 2.66
C LEU A 168 11.31 -13.20 3.61
N ALA A 169 12.37 -13.76 4.19
CA ALA A 169 12.25 -14.82 5.20
C ALA A 169 11.47 -14.33 6.43
N LEU A 170 11.79 -13.14 6.95
CA LEU A 170 11.07 -12.52 8.06
C LEU A 170 9.56 -12.40 7.76
N ILE A 171 9.18 -11.98 6.55
CA ILE A 171 7.78 -11.86 6.14
C ILE A 171 7.09 -13.22 6.14
N VAL A 172 7.72 -14.24 5.54
CA VAL A 172 7.15 -15.60 5.48
C VAL A 172 6.96 -16.17 6.89
N GLU A 173 7.97 -16.09 7.74
CA GLU A 173 7.89 -16.58 9.11
C GLU A 173 6.82 -15.84 9.92
N THR A 174 6.77 -14.51 9.82
CA THR A 174 5.77 -13.70 10.52
C THR A 174 4.37 -14.06 10.06
N ALA A 175 4.17 -14.21 8.74
CA ALA A 175 2.88 -14.59 8.18
C ALA A 175 2.43 -15.99 8.63
N GLN A 176 3.35 -16.95 8.68
CA GLN A 176 3.06 -18.29 9.20
C GLN A 176 2.66 -18.27 10.68
N GLU A 177 3.27 -17.40 11.49
CA GLU A 177 2.92 -17.28 12.92
C GLU A 177 1.58 -16.58 13.16
N VAL A 178 1.13 -15.70 12.26
CA VAL A 178 -0.15 -14.98 12.36
C VAL A 178 -1.30 -15.78 11.77
N TRP A 179 -1.14 -16.30 10.54
CA TRP A 179 -2.22 -16.94 9.78
C TRP A 179 -2.08 -18.47 9.67
N GLY A 180 -0.97 -19.05 10.13
CA GLY A 180 -0.67 -20.47 9.96
C GLY A 180 -0.02 -20.81 8.61
N SER A 181 0.30 -22.08 8.42
CA SER A 181 0.71 -22.62 7.12
C SER A 181 -0.54 -23.00 6.32
N ALA A 182 -0.72 -22.37 5.15
CA ALA A 182 -1.68 -22.82 4.14
C ALA A 182 -1.25 -24.15 3.50
#